data_AF-A0A1Q4DHB4-F1
#
_entry.id   AF-A0A1Q4DHB4-F1
#
_cell.length_a   1.000
_cell.length_b   1.000
_cell.length_c   1.000
_cell.angle_alpha   90.00
_cell.angle_beta   90.00
_cell.angle_gamma   90.00
#
_symmetry.space_group_name_H-M   'P 1'
#
loop_
_entity.id
_entity.type
_entity.pdbx_description
1 polymer ?
#
loop_
_entity_poly.entity_id
_entity_poly.type
_entity_poly.pdbx_seq_one_letter_code
_entity_poly.pdbx_strand_id
1 'polypeptide(L)'
;MVDEYRRTEGFTALVVLLSIGNFEVLPLRSTFMHVIGDELTWLNLTELLRSAGVAWDGVLIMPVSDTEGGPVEDIVARTELRALEKRVIEDRTVINEGHFFDKWGRRMKIEEAQPQ
;
A
#
# COMPACT_ATOMS: atom_id res chain seq x y z
N MET A 1 -9.39 2.07 4.40
CA MET A 1 -8.63 2.81 5.43
C MET A 1 -9.49 3.14 6.65
N VAL A 2 -10.51 3.99 6.57
CA VAL A 2 -11.39 4.26 7.74
C VAL A 2 -12.16 3.00 8.19
N ASP A 3 -12.75 2.27 7.24
CA ASP A 3 -13.45 1.02 7.57
C ASP A 3 -12.51 -0.05 8.13
N GLU A 4 -11.26 -0.05 7.67
CA GLU A 4 -10.22 -0.95 8.17
C GLU A 4 -9.86 -0.60 9.61
N TYR A 5 -9.60 0.68 9.89
CA TYR A 5 -9.39 1.17 11.25
C TYR A 5 -10.53 0.77 12.20
N ARG A 6 -11.79 0.97 11.79
CA ARG A 6 -12.94 0.61 12.63
C ARG A 6 -13.06 -0.89 12.87
N ARG A 7 -12.63 -1.71 11.92
CA ARG A 7 -12.69 -3.18 12.02
C ARG A 7 -11.62 -3.73 12.95
N THR A 8 -10.45 -3.12 12.97
CA THR A 8 -9.27 -3.65 13.67
C THR A 8 -8.88 -2.81 14.89
N GLU A 9 -9.54 -1.68 15.16
CA GLU A 9 -9.15 -0.73 16.21
C GLU A 9 -7.70 -0.23 16.06
N GLY A 10 -7.24 -0.12 14.82
CA GLY A 10 -5.86 0.21 14.45
C GLY A 10 -5.19 -0.87 13.63
N PHE A 11 -4.21 -0.51 12.81
CA PHE A 11 -3.49 -1.46 11.96
C PHE A 11 -2.15 -0.88 11.51
N THR A 12 -1.31 -1.74 10.92
CA THR A 12 -0.11 -1.31 10.20
C THR A 12 -0.40 -1.27 8.71
N ALA A 13 -0.23 -0.10 8.10
CA ALA A 13 -0.30 0.09 6.66
C ALA A 13 1.08 -0.19 6.04
N LEU A 14 1.21 -1.29 5.30
CA LEU A 14 2.35 -1.54 4.44
C LEU A 14 2.20 -0.73 3.16
N VAL A 15 3.19 0.05 2.80
CA VAL A 15 3.11 1.03 1.71
C VAL A 15 4.16 0.69 0.66
N VAL A 16 3.72 0.59 -0.59
CA VAL A 16 4.60 0.38 -1.75
C VAL A 16 4.30 1.45 -2.79
N LEU A 17 5.30 2.28 -3.10
CA LEU A 17 5.26 3.23 -4.19
C LEU A 17 5.55 2.53 -5.51
N LEU A 18 4.75 2.82 -6.53
CA LEU A 18 4.75 2.13 -7.81
C LEU A 18 4.93 3.14 -8.94
N SER A 19 5.72 2.77 -9.96
CA SER A 19 5.63 3.39 -11.28
C SER A 19 4.71 2.57 -12.17
N ILE A 20 3.95 3.25 -13.02
CA ILE A 20 2.99 2.67 -13.94
C ILE A 20 3.36 3.12 -15.34
N GLY A 21 3.94 2.20 -16.11
CA GLY A 21 4.24 2.37 -17.53
C GLY A 21 3.16 1.73 -18.42
N ASN A 22 3.41 1.70 -19.74
CA ASN A 22 2.43 1.22 -20.72
C ASN A 22 1.97 -0.23 -20.49
N PHE A 23 2.88 -1.14 -20.08
CA PHE A 23 2.56 -2.56 -19.86
C PHE A 23 3.17 -3.10 -18.56
N GLU A 24 3.68 -2.23 -17.70
CA GLU A 24 4.40 -2.65 -16.50
C GLU A 24 4.02 -1.78 -15.31
N VAL A 25 3.87 -2.45 -14.17
CA VAL A 25 3.79 -1.83 -12.84
C VAL A 25 5.02 -2.27 -12.06
N LEU A 26 5.80 -1.32 -11.57
CA LEU A 26 7.11 -1.58 -10.94
C LEU A 26 7.20 -0.96 -9.54
N PRO A 27 7.59 -1.72 -8.50
CA PRO A 27 7.86 -1.16 -7.17
C PRO A 27 9.10 -0.27 -7.16
N LEU A 28 8.99 0.89 -6.52
CA LEU A 28 10.03 1.92 -6.43
C LEU A 28 10.66 2.00 -5.05
N ARG A 29 9.82 2.14 -4.02
CA ARG A 29 10.18 2.29 -2.61
C ARG A 29 9.05 1.71 -1.76
N SER A 30 9.38 1.27 -0.57
CA SER A 30 8.42 0.78 0.39
C SER A 30 8.69 1.31 1.79
N THR A 31 7.64 1.33 2.60
CA THR A 31 7.71 1.65 4.03
C THR A 31 6.49 1.03 4.73
N PHE A 32 6.38 1.20 6.03
CA PHE A 32 5.14 0.95 6.75
C PHE A 32 4.85 2.11 7.71
N MET A 33 3.59 2.24 8.09
CA MET A 33 3.16 3.19 9.12
C MET A 33 2.05 2.59 9.97
N HIS A 34 2.06 2.88 11.27
CA HIS A 34 0.98 2.48 12.16
C HIS A 34 -0.15 3.51 12.10
N VAL A 35 -1.37 3.02 11.93
CA VAL A 35 -2.61 3.81 11.88
C VAL A 35 -3.36 3.51 13.16
N ILE A 36 -3.45 4.51 14.03
CA ILE A 36 -4.09 4.43 15.36
C ILE A 36 -5.32 5.36 15.49
N GLY A 37 -5.72 6.00 14.39
CA GLY A 37 -6.87 6.93 14.31
C GLY A 37 -7.35 7.08 12.86
N ASP A 38 -8.43 7.80 12.64
CA ASP A 38 -9.07 7.99 11.32
C ASP A 38 -8.88 9.39 10.72
N GLU A 39 -8.00 10.21 11.30
CA GLU A 39 -7.75 11.60 10.89
C GLU A 39 -6.80 11.71 9.67
N LEU A 40 -6.25 10.60 9.19
CA LEU A 40 -5.32 10.60 8.07
C LEU A 40 -6.04 10.93 6.76
N THR A 41 -5.86 12.17 6.29
CA THR A 41 -6.36 12.61 4.98
C THR A 41 -5.46 12.13 3.84
N TRP A 42 -6.01 12.09 2.62
CA TRP A 42 -5.23 11.81 1.41
C TRP A 42 -4.09 12.81 1.20
N LEU A 43 -4.32 14.09 1.48
CA LEU A 43 -3.31 15.14 1.38
C LEU A 43 -2.11 14.83 2.29
N ASN A 44 -2.38 14.56 3.57
CA ASN A 44 -1.34 14.22 4.55
C ASN A 44 -0.51 13.00 4.08
N LEU A 45 -1.20 11.98 3.57
CA LEU A 45 -0.53 10.79 3.04
C LEU A 45 0.36 11.14 1.84
N THR A 46 -0.15 11.88 0.84
CA THR A 46 0.66 12.25 -0.34
C THR A 46 1.88 13.09 0.01
N GLU A 47 1.79 14.00 0.99
CA GLU A 47 2.93 14.77 1.47
C GLU A 47 3.99 13.87 2.11
N LEU A 48 3.58 12.91 2.94
CA LEU A 48 4.45 11.91 3.53
C LEU A 48 5.14 11.06 2.46
N LEU A 49 4.38 10.57 1.46
CA LEU A 49 4.94 9.75 0.38
C LEU A 49 5.90 10.52 -0.52
N ARG A 50 5.68 11.83 -0.72
CA ARG A 50 6.60 12.69 -1.48
C ARG A 50 7.99 12.77 -0.85
N SER A 51 8.10 12.60 0.47
CA SER A 51 9.40 12.58 1.16
C SER A 51 10.31 11.41 0.75
N ALA A 52 9.76 10.37 0.08
CA ALA A 52 10.52 9.23 -0.41
C ALA A 52 11.52 9.55 -1.53
N GLY A 53 11.46 10.76 -2.13
CA GLY A 53 12.45 11.24 -3.10
C GLY A 53 12.42 10.55 -4.46
N VAL A 54 11.33 9.86 -4.80
CA VAL A 54 11.11 9.19 -6.10
C VAL A 54 9.84 9.71 -6.75
N ALA A 55 9.84 9.83 -8.08
CA ALA A 55 8.63 10.07 -8.84
C ALA A 55 7.80 8.78 -8.89
N TRP A 56 6.58 8.81 -8.36
CA TRP A 56 5.69 7.66 -8.30
C TRP A 56 4.34 7.98 -8.95
N ASP A 57 3.71 6.95 -9.55
CA ASP A 57 2.46 7.06 -10.29
C ASP A 57 1.27 6.54 -9.46
N GLY A 58 1.52 5.50 -8.66
CA GLY A 58 0.55 4.95 -7.71
C GLY A 58 1.17 4.47 -6.41
N VAL A 59 0.30 4.18 -5.44
CA VAL A 59 0.65 3.64 -4.13
C VAL A 59 -0.28 2.49 -3.77
N LEU A 60 0.31 1.35 -3.41
CA LEU A 60 -0.37 0.25 -2.75
C LEU A 60 -0.27 0.43 -1.24
N ILE A 61 -1.40 0.31 -0.54
CA ILE A 61 -1.49 0.28 0.92
C ILE A 61 -2.12 -1.05 1.33
N MET A 62 -1.34 -1.97 1.90
CA MET A 62 -1.82 -3.25 2.40
C MET A 62 -1.97 -3.16 3.93
N PRO A 63 -3.19 -3.25 4.48
CA PRO A 63 -3.36 -3.26 5.92
C PRO A 63 -2.99 -4.64 6.51
N VAL A 64 -2.30 -4.61 7.63
CA VAL A 64 -1.99 -5.79 8.45
C VAL A 64 -2.28 -5.44 9.90
N SER A 65 -3.05 -6.26 10.59
CA SER A 65 -3.36 -6.10 12.01
C SER A 65 -2.84 -7.28 12.81
N ASP A 66 -2.63 -7.07 14.10
CA ASP A 66 -2.40 -8.20 15.01
C ASP A 66 -3.68 -9.05 15.14
N THR A 67 -3.52 -10.25 15.67
CA THR A 67 -4.56 -11.24 15.97
C THR A 67 -5.68 -10.70 16.85
N GLU A 68 -5.38 -9.80 17.77
CA GLU A 68 -6.38 -9.13 18.64
C GLU A 68 -6.90 -7.80 18.04
N GLY A 69 -6.43 -7.43 16.85
CA GLY A 69 -6.58 -6.08 16.31
C GLY A 69 -5.37 -5.19 16.62
N GLY A 70 -5.41 -3.95 16.17
CA GLY A 70 -4.32 -2.99 16.35
C GLY A 70 -3.14 -3.19 15.38
N PRO A 71 -2.15 -2.29 15.42
CA PRO A 71 -0.94 -2.39 14.64
C PRO A 71 -0.07 -3.59 15.06
N VAL A 72 0.56 -4.25 14.10
CA VAL A 72 1.60 -5.26 14.38
C VAL A 72 2.92 -4.61 14.80
N GLU A 73 3.77 -5.37 15.49
CA GLU A 73 5.13 -4.94 15.84
C GLU A 73 5.99 -4.60 14.59
N ASP A 74 6.94 -3.67 14.73
CA ASP A 74 7.88 -3.26 13.69
C ASP A 74 8.57 -4.42 12.98
N ILE A 75 8.97 -5.45 13.72
CA ILE A 75 9.68 -6.60 13.15
C ILE A 75 8.75 -7.43 12.26
N VAL A 76 7.50 -7.57 12.66
CA VAL A 76 6.45 -8.23 11.86
C VAL A 76 6.16 -7.37 10.63
N ALA A 77 5.96 -6.06 10.81
CA ALA A 77 5.72 -5.12 9.71
C ALA A 77 6.83 -5.17 8.64
N ARG A 78 8.10 -5.20 9.05
CA ARG A 78 9.25 -5.33 8.13
C ARG A 78 9.26 -6.67 7.40
N THR A 79 8.86 -7.74 8.09
CA THR A 79 8.80 -9.08 7.50
C THR A 79 7.69 -9.17 6.46
N GLU A 80 6.50 -8.69 6.81
CA GLU A 80 5.34 -8.64 5.90
C GLU A 80 5.58 -7.71 4.71
N LEU A 81 6.25 -6.57 4.91
CA LEU A 81 6.59 -5.65 3.81
C LEU A 81 7.49 -6.33 2.77
N ARG A 82 8.53 -7.05 3.21
CA ARG A 82 9.42 -7.79 2.31
C ARG A 82 8.70 -8.93 1.58
N ALA A 83 7.79 -9.61 2.28
CA ALA A 83 6.96 -10.65 1.67
C ALA A 83 6.03 -10.06 0.61
N LEU A 84 5.40 -8.92 0.90
CA LEU A 84 4.55 -8.19 -0.04
C LEU A 84 5.33 -7.74 -1.28
N GLU A 85 6.52 -7.15 -1.10
CA GLU A 85 7.39 -6.76 -2.22
C GLU A 85 7.69 -7.93 -3.15
N LYS A 86 8.08 -9.07 -2.57
CA LYS A 86 8.35 -10.29 -3.33
C LYS A 86 7.12 -10.75 -4.12
N ARG A 87 5.96 -10.79 -3.47
CA ARG A 87 4.70 -11.19 -4.11
C ARG A 87 4.31 -10.25 -5.26
N VAL A 88 4.49 -8.94 -5.09
CA VAL A 88 4.19 -7.95 -6.15
C VAL A 88 5.13 -8.12 -7.37
N ILE A 89 6.39 -8.49 -7.13
CA ILE A 89 7.35 -8.78 -8.21
C ILE A 89 6.96 -10.05 -8.96
N GLU A 90 6.55 -11.09 -8.24
CA GLU A 90 6.14 -12.39 -8.79
C GLU A 90 4.81 -12.29 -9.54
N ASP A 91 3.83 -11.59 -8.97
CA ASP A 91 2.49 -11.40 -9.51
C ASP A 91 1.95 -10.00 -9.19
N ARG A 92 1.78 -9.18 -10.23
CA ARG A 92 1.30 -7.79 -10.09
C ARG A 92 -0.17 -7.71 -9.72
N THR A 93 -0.95 -8.77 -9.90
CA THR A 93 -2.37 -8.78 -9.55
C THR A 93 -2.60 -8.73 -8.04
N VAL A 94 -1.60 -9.13 -7.23
CA VAL A 94 -1.60 -9.01 -5.76
C VAL A 94 -1.87 -7.57 -5.28
N ILE A 95 -1.52 -6.56 -6.08
CA ILE A 95 -1.83 -5.15 -5.80
C ILE A 95 -3.34 -4.93 -5.57
N ASN A 96 -4.20 -5.73 -6.20
CA ASN A 96 -5.66 -5.62 -6.07
C ASN A 96 -6.20 -6.11 -4.72
N GLU A 97 -5.45 -6.92 -3.99
CA GLU A 97 -5.85 -7.39 -2.65
C GLU A 97 -5.83 -6.27 -1.62
N GLY A 98 -4.94 -5.29 -1.83
CA GLY A 98 -4.78 -4.15 -0.94
C GLY A 98 -5.50 -2.91 -1.42
N HIS A 99 -5.04 -1.77 -0.94
CA HIS A 99 -5.56 -0.48 -1.32
C HIS A 99 -4.69 0.28 -2.32
N PHE A 100 -5.04 0.20 -3.61
CA PHE A 100 -4.28 0.82 -4.69
C PHE A 100 -4.89 2.14 -5.16
N PHE A 101 -4.08 3.20 -5.18
CA PHE A 101 -4.49 4.55 -5.57
C PHE A 101 -3.46 5.20 -6.50
N ASP A 102 -3.91 6.11 -7.37
CA ASP A 102 -3.00 7.04 -8.05
C ASP A 102 -2.68 8.26 -7.19
N LYS A 103 -1.80 9.13 -7.69
CA LYS A 103 -1.42 10.39 -7.03
C LYS A 103 -2.57 11.35 -6.70
N TRP A 104 -3.72 11.20 -7.33
CA TRP A 104 -4.91 12.03 -7.09
C TRP A 104 -5.90 11.38 -6.11
N GLY A 105 -5.58 10.20 -5.57
CA GLY A 105 -6.41 9.48 -4.61
C GLY A 105 -7.54 8.69 -5.26
N ARG A 106 -7.50 8.49 -6.59
CA ARG A 106 -8.50 7.67 -7.28
C ARG A 106 -8.16 6.20 -7.08
N ARG A 107 -9.16 5.40 -6.74
CA ARG A 107 -9.02 3.95 -6.59
C ARG A 107 -8.69 3.33 -7.95
N MET A 108 -7.66 2.49 -7.97
CA MET A 108 -7.23 1.77 -9.18
C MET A 108 -7.33 0.26 -9.00
N LYS A 109 -7.32 -0.45 -10.13
CA LYS A 109 -7.27 -1.91 -10.21
C LYS A 109 -6.37 -2.28 -11.40
N ILE A 110 -5.58 -3.33 -11.23
CA ILE A 110 -4.78 -3.95 -12.30
C ILE A 110 -5.57 -5.12 -12.87
N GLU A 111 -5.68 -5.16 -14.19
CA GLU A 111 -6.27 -6.29 -14.90
C GLU A 111 -5.28 -6.79 -15.94
N GLU A 112 -5.27 -8.11 -16.16
CA GLU A 112 -4.46 -8.68 -17.23
C GLU A 112 -4.98 -8.18 -18.57
N ALA A 113 -4.08 -7.68 -19.42
CA ALA A 113 -4.44 -7.38 -20.78
C ALA A 113 -4.81 -8.69 -21.48
N GLN A 114 -6.01 -8.76 -22.04
CA GLN A 114 -6.35 -9.88 -22.91
C GLN A 114 -5.45 -9.85 -24.15
N PRO A 115 -4.97 -11.01 -24.63
CA PRO A 115 -4.29 -11.07 -25.92
C PRO A 115 -5.19 -10.44 -26.99
N GLN A 116 -4.64 -9.51 -27.77
CA GLN A 116 -5.32 -8.96 -28.95
C GLN A 116 -5.32 -9.96 -30.09
#